data_AF-A0A1G2N7D3-F1
#
_entry.id   AF-A0A1G2N7D3-F1
#
_cell.length_a   1.000
_cell.length_b   1.000
_cell.length_c   1.000
_cell.angle_alpha   90.00
_cell.angle_beta   90.00
_cell.angle_gamma   90.00
#
_symmetry.space_group_name_H-M   'P 1'
#
loop_
_entity.id
_entity.type
_entity.pdbx_description
1 polymer ?
#
loop_
_entity_poly.entity_id
_entity_poly.type
_entity_poly.pdbx_seq_one_letter_code
_entity_poly.pdbx_strand_id
1 'polypeptide(L)'
;MEEVGCKIGEIEEIAIADEYRIQRGRQITHFFVAKLIGEKGLPQTTQADEIDLEIEWLTLDDAIVRLQREKDLIPLQSYNYHFNVRTHLAFLESLRKNRFQNFKTASSFPS
;
A
#
# COMPACT_ATOMS: atom_id res chain seq x y z
N MET A 1 7.86 6.73 13.66
CA MET A 1 6.79 7.67 14.07
C MET A 1 6.61 8.78 13.04
N GLU A 2 7.51 8.91 12.06
CA GLU A 2 7.29 9.80 10.91
C GLU A 2 6.37 9.14 9.87
N GLU A 3 5.67 10.02 9.13
CA GLU A 3 4.84 9.81 7.93
C GLU A 3 3.40 9.28 8.05
N VAL A 4 3.01 8.48 9.05
CA VAL A 4 1.60 7.96 9.10
C VAL A 4 0.74 8.61 10.19
N GLY A 5 1.37 9.34 11.13
CA GLY A 5 0.64 10.05 12.20
C GLY A 5 -0.08 9.15 13.21
N CYS A 6 0.02 7.82 13.07
CA CYS A 6 -0.70 6.84 13.85
C CYS A 6 0.26 5.93 14.63
N LYS A 7 -0.18 5.42 15.78
CA LYS A 7 0.56 4.37 16.48
C LYS A 7 0.38 3.05 15.74
N ILE A 8 1.48 2.44 15.34
CA ILE A 8 1.46 1.11 14.71
C ILE A 8 1.47 0.06 15.82
N GLY A 9 0.53 -0.89 15.75
CA GLY A 9 0.42 -2.00 16.68
C GLY A 9 1.17 -3.22 16.17
N GLU A 10 0.51 -3.99 15.31
CA GLU A 10 1.05 -5.21 14.69
C GLU A 10 1.44 -4.91 13.24
N ILE A 11 2.55 -5.47 12.79
CA ILE A 11 3.03 -5.39 11.40
C ILE A 11 3.32 -6.80 10.93
N GLU A 12 2.86 -7.14 9.75
CA GLU A 12 3.13 -8.41 9.09
C GLU A 12 3.66 -8.14 7.67
N GLU A 13 4.76 -8.79 7.29
CA GLU A 13 5.21 -8.83 5.90
C GLU A 13 4.36 -9.85 5.15
N ILE A 14 3.73 -9.42 4.05
CA ILE A 14 2.76 -10.27 3.35
C ILE A 14 3.09 -10.52 1.88
N ALA A 15 4.03 -9.77 1.30
CA ALA A 15 4.51 -10.04 -0.06
C ALA A 15 5.88 -9.43 -0.34
N ILE A 16 6.57 -10.00 -1.34
CA ILE A 16 7.79 -9.45 -1.93
C ILE A 16 7.58 -9.40 -3.45
N ALA A 17 7.88 -8.25 -4.05
CA ALA A 17 7.94 -8.08 -5.49
C ALA A 17 9.40 -7.92 -5.93
N ASP A 18 9.80 -8.64 -6.98
CA ASP A 18 11.12 -8.54 -7.61
C ASP A 18 10.95 -8.01 -9.04
N GLU A 19 11.32 -6.75 -9.24
CA GLU A 19 11.10 -6.03 -10.49
C GLU A 19 12.42 -5.72 -11.19
N TYR A 20 12.47 -5.90 -12.51
CA TYR A 20 13.58 -5.47 -13.35
C TYR A 20 13.18 -4.23 -14.13
N ARG A 21 13.85 -3.10 -13.83
CA ARG A 21 13.55 -1.78 -14.37
C ARG A 21 14.69 -1.33 -15.29
N ILE A 22 14.41 -1.04 -16.56
CA ILE A 22 15.42 -0.65 -17.57
C ILE A 22 16.34 0.49 -17.07
N GLN A 23 15.79 1.53 -16.44
CA GLN A 23 16.57 2.69 -15.98
C GLN A 23 17.18 2.54 -14.57
N ARG A 24 16.78 1.53 -13.78
CA ARG A 24 17.13 1.43 -12.35
C ARG A 24 17.72 0.07 -11.95
N GLY A 25 17.73 -0.91 -12.85
CA GLY A 25 18.15 -2.28 -12.54
C GLY A 25 17.09 -3.05 -11.75
N ARG A 26 17.55 -4.04 -10.97
CA ARG A 26 16.69 -4.89 -10.13
C ARG A 26 16.27 -4.12 -8.88
N GLN A 27 14.98 -4.15 -8.57
CA GLN A 27 14.40 -3.59 -7.35
C GLN A 27 13.58 -4.67 -6.64
N ILE A 28 13.88 -4.88 -5.36
CA ILE A 28 13.10 -5.74 -4.48
C ILE A 28 12.24 -4.85 -3.59
N THR A 29 10.93 -5.06 -3.60
CA THR A 29 9.97 -4.28 -2.81
C THR A 29 9.24 -5.21 -1.85
N HIS A 30 9.33 -4.90 -0.56
CA HIS A 30 8.68 -5.62 0.52
C HIS A 30 7.38 -4.94 0.89
N PHE A 31 6.31 -5.71 1.04
CA PHE A 31 4.98 -5.21 1.37
C PHE A 31 4.56 -5.67 2.75
N PHE A 32 4.13 -4.71 3.55
CA PHE A 32 3.67 -4.94 4.92
C PHE A 32 2.21 -4.50 5.08
N VAL A 33 1.48 -5.19 5.95
CA VAL A 33 0.19 -4.74 6.47
C VAL A 33 0.37 -4.43 7.94
N ALA A 34 -0.08 -3.24 8.34
CA ALA A 34 -0.01 -2.78 9.71
C ALA A 34 -1.41 -2.57 10.29
N LYS A 35 -1.63 -3.08 11.50
CA LYS A 35 -2.80 -2.72 12.31
C LYS A 35 -2.48 -1.44 13.07
N LEU A 36 -3.22 -0.39 12.75
CA LEU A 36 -3.08 0.90 13.42
C LEU A 36 -3.90 0.92 14.70
N ILE A 37 -3.36 1.53 15.75
CA ILE A 37 -3.98 1.67 17.07
C ILE A 37 -4.16 3.16 17.36
N GLY A 38 -5.33 3.52 17.88
CA GLY A 38 -5.69 4.89 18.23
C GLY A 38 -6.42 5.62 17.11
N GLU A 39 -6.53 6.94 17.26
CA GLU A 39 -7.19 7.79 16.28
C GLU A 39 -6.34 7.97 15.03
N LYS A 40 -7.00 8.24 13.90
CA LYS A 40 -6.33 8.61 12.64
C LYS A 40 -5.64 9.96 12.85
N GLY A 41 -4.34 9.95 13.06
CA GLY A 41 -3.56 11.17 13.20
C GLY A 41 -3.20 11.78 11.85
N LEU A 42 -2.81 13.05 11.88
CA LEU A 42 -2.18 13.69 10.74
C LEU A 42 -0.73 13.21 10.65
N PRO A 43 -0.23 12.88 9.45
CA PRO A 43 1.18 12.56 9.27
C PRO A 43 2.04 13.72 9.74
N GLN A 44 3.16 13.39 10.38
CA GLN A 44 4.20 14.35 10.69
C GLN A 44 5.43 13.93 9.92
N THR A 45 5.88 14.80 9.02
CA THR A 45 7.16 14.67 8.32
C THR A 45 8.04 15.85 8.74
N THR A 46 9.33 15.59 8.90
CA THR A 46 10.35 16.62 9.10
C THR A 46 11.00 17.04 7.78
N GLN A 47 10.62 16.40 6.67
CA GLN A 47 11.16 16.66 5.33
C GLN A 47 10.38 17.82 4.69
N ALA A 48 11.11 18.85 4.25
CA ALA A 48 10.53 20.11 3.79
C ALA A 48 9.71 19.97 2.49
N ASP A 49 10.01 18.96 1.67
CA ASP A 49 9.32 18.63 0.42
C ASP A 49 8.07 17.77 0.61
N GLU A 50 7.79 17.31 1.83
CA GLU A 50 6.65 16.47 2.17
C GLU A 50 5.60 17.20 3.03
N ILE A 51 5.84 18.47 3.37
CA ILE A 51 4.99 19.29 4.27
C ILE A 51 3.55 19.42 3.76
N ASP A 52 3.32 19.32 2.44
CA ASP A 52 2.00 19.48 1.80
C ASP A 52 1.39 18.14 1.32
N LEU A 53 1.84 16.99 1.84
CA LEU A 53 1.24 15.70 1.47
C LEU A 53 -0.17 15.55 2.08
N GLU A 54 -1.20 15.59 1.22
CA GLU A 54 -2.56 15.22 1.61
C GLU A 54 -2.68 13.71 1.81
N ILE A 55 -3.08 13.29 3.01
CA ILE A 55 -3.37 11.89 3.31
C ILE A 55 -4.87 11.63 3.25
N GLU A 56 -5.24 10.65 2.43
CA GLU A 56 -6.58 10.14 2.31
C GLU A 56 -6.67 8.71 2.84
N TRP A 57 -7.69 8.45 3.66
CA TRP A 57 -8.00 7.10 4.13
C TRP A 57 -9.03 6.45 3.22
N LEU A 58 -8.59 5.53 2.38
CA LEU A 58 -9.43 4.80 1.44
C LEU A 58 -9.81 3.42 1.97
N THR A 59 -10.97 2.91 1.53
CA THR A 59 -11.22 1.47 1.62
C THR A 59 -10.31 0.73 0.64
N LEU A 60 -10.11 -0.59 0.83
CA LEU A 60 -9.29 -1.39 -0.08
C LEU A 60 -9.84 -1.34 -1.52
N ASP A 61 -11.16 -1.39 -1.69
CA ASP A 61 -11.78 -1.35 -3.01
C ASP A 61 -11.65 0.04 -3.67
N ASP A 62 -11.82 1.11 -2.91
CA ASP A 62 -11.64 2.47 -3.43
C ASP A 62 -10.18 2.72 -3.85
N ALA A 63 -9.22 2.24 -3.06
CA ALA A 63 -7.80 2.31 -3.40
C ALA A 63 -7.47 1.56 -4.70
N ILE A 64 -8.03 0.37 -4.90
CA ILE A 64 -7.88 -0.40 -6.14
C ILE A 64 -8.46 0.38 -7.32
N VAL A 65 -9.68 0.91 -7.20
CA VAL A 65 -10.33 1.70 -8.26
C VAL A 65 -9.51 2.94 -8.61
N ARG A 66 -8.95 3.62 -7.60
CA ARG A 66 -8.09 4.79 -7.79
C ARG A 66 -6.84 4.44 -8.59
N LEU A 67 -6.09 3.41 -8.17
CA LEU A 67 -4.87 2.98 -8.87
C LEU A 67 -5.15 2.49 -10.29
N GLN A 68 -6.29 1.82 -10.52
CA GLN A 68 -6.71 1.40 -11.87
C GLN A 68 -6.89 2.60 -12.80
N ARG A 69 -7.53 3.68 -12.32
CA ARG A 69 -7.69 4.93 -13.09
C ARG A 69 -6.36 5.63 -13.31
N GLU A 70 -5.55 5.75 -12.25
CA GLU A 70 -4.25 6.43 -12.32
C GLU A 70 -3.32 5.77 -13.33
N LYS A 71 -3.25 4.44 -13.33
CA LYS A 71 -2.44 3.64 -14.27
C LYS A 71 -2.63 4.05 -15.72
N ASP A 72 -3.83 4.47 -16.10
CA ASP A 72 -4.17 4.84 -17.47
C ASP A 72 -3.95 6.32 -17.78
N LEU A 73 -3.68 7.14 -16.75
CA LEU A 73 -3.49 8.59 -16.85
C LEU A 73 -2.04 9.03 -16.56
N ILE A 74 -1.14 8.10 -16.26
CA ILE A 74 0.25 8.43 -15.90
C ILE A 74 0.99 9.06 -17.09
N PRO A 75 1.55 10.27 -16.94
CA PRO A 75 2.41 10.86 -17.97
C PRO A 75 3.62 9.97 -18.29
N LEU A 76 4.04 9.92 -19.56
CA LEU A 76 5.14 9.04 -20.00
C LEU A 76 6.47 9.31 -19.27
N GLN A 77 6.71 10.55 -18.88
CA GLN A 77 7.91 10.98 -18.16
C GLN A 77 7.97 10.48 -16.71
N SER A 78 6.84 10.04 -16.13
CA SER A 78 6.75 9.61 -14.73
C SER A 78 7.20 8.15 -14.57
N TYR A 79 8.45 7.85 -14.96
CA TYR A 79 8.99 6.49 -15.06
C TYR A 79 8.73 5.65 -13.81
N ASN A 80 9.12 6.13 -12.62
CA ASN A 80 8.95 5.37 -11.37
C ASN A 80 7.47 5.11 -11.06
N TYR A 81 6.59 6.06 -11.37
CA TYR A 81 5.18 5.95 -11.05
C TYR A 81 4.50 4.85 -11.88
N HIS A 82 4.92 4.64 -13.13
CA HIS A 82 4.44 3.51 -13.95
C HIS A 82 4.67 2.15 -13.30
N PHE A 83 5.78 1.97 -12.59
CA PHE A 83 6.05 0.74 -11.86
C PHE A 83 5.29 0.71 -10.55
N ASN A 84 5.40 1.76 -9.74
CA ASN A 84 4.78 1.81 -8.41
C ASN A 84 3.26 1.56 -8.47
N VAL A 85 2.54 2.21 -9.41
CA VAL A 85 1.09 2.00 -9.56
C VAL A 85 0.76 0.54 -9.85
N ARG A 86 1.56 -0.13 -10.68
CA ARG A 86 1.29 -1.50 -11.15
C ARG A 86 1.59 -2.51 -10.06
N THR A 87 2.74 -2.35 -9.38
CA THR A 87 3.14 -3.21 -8.27
C THR A 87 2.17 -3.07 -7.10
N HIS A 88 1.78 -1.83 -6.75
CA HIS A 88 0.79 -1.58 -5.70
C HIS A 88 -0.58 -2.13 -6.07
N LEU A 89 -1.05 -1.91 -7.30
CA LEU A 89 -2.33 -2.45 -7.76
C LEU A 89 -2.35 -3.99 -7.71
N ALA A 90 -1.32 -4.64 -8.24
CA ALA A 90 -1.20 -6.10 -8.20
C ALA A 90 -1.21 -6.64 -6.76
N PHE A 91 -0.51 -5.95 -5.86
CA PHE A 91 -0.50 -6.27 -4.45
C PHE A 91 -1.89 -6.13 -3.80
N LEU A 92 -2.55 -4.99 -3.97
CA LEU A 92 -3.88 -4.76 -3.37
C LEU A 92 -4.94 -5.72 -3.92
N GLU A 93 -4.88 -6.06 -5.20
CA GLU A 93 -5.77 -7.07 -5.80
C GLU A 93 -5.52 -8.47 -5.24
N SER A 94 -4.25 -8.83 -5.00
CA SER A 94 -3.87 -10.09 -4.33
C SER A 94 -4.36 -10.11 -2.88
N LEU A 95 -4.12 -9.02 -2.14
CA LEU A 95 -4.59 -8.86 -0.77
C LEU A 95 -6.12 -8.99 -0.69
N ARG A 96 -6.86 -8.36 -1.61
CA ARG A 96 -8.32 -8.48 -1.68
C ARG A 96 -8.74 -9.93 -1.85
N LYS A 97 -8.12 -10.69 -2.76
CA LYS A 97 -8.45 -12.12 -2.99
C LYS A 97 -8.15 -12.98 -1.76
N ASN A 98 -7.00 -12.76 -1.11
CA ASN A 98 -6.52 -13.59 0.00
C ASN A 98 -7.17 -13.23 1.34
N ARG A 99 -7.57 -11.97 1.55
CA ARG A 99 -8.29 -11.53 2.75
C ARG A 99 -9.60 -12.30 2.93
N PHE A 100 -10.28 -12.70 1.84
CA PHE A 100 -11.47 -13.56 1.92
C PHE A 100 -11.18 -15.04 2.22
N GLN A 101 -9.93 -15.51 2.09
CA GLN A 101 -9.55 -16.87 2.49
C GLN A 101 -9.22 -16.93 3.99
N ASN A 102 -8.48 -15.94 4.51
CA ASN A 102 -8.06 -15.92 5.91
C ASN A 102 -9.21 -15.64 6.90
N PHE A 103 -10.31 -15.01 6.47
CA PHE A 103 -11.52 -14.85 7.29
C PHE A 103 -12.40 -16.10 7.33
N LYS A 104 -12.32 -17.01 6.35
CA LYS A 104 -13.07 -18.29 6.38
C LYS A 104 -12.45 -19.30 7.35
N THR A 105 -11.14 -19.23 7.58
CA THR A 105 -10.45 -20.06 8.58
C THR A 105 -10.62 -19.53 10.00
N ALA A 106 -10.68 -18.19 10.17
CA ALA A 106 -10.87 -17.57 11.48
C ALA A 106 -12.31 -17.65 12.04
N SER A 107 -13.32 -18.01 11.23
CA SER A 107 -14.72 -18.16 11.67
C SER A 107 -15.06 -19.55 12.22
N SER A 108 -14.09 -20.46 12.37
CA SER A 108 -14.30 -21.72 13.10
C SER A 108 -14.04 -21.52 14.60
N PHE A 109 -15.00 -20.88 15.27
CA PHE A 109 -15.04 -20.91 16.74
C PHE A 109 -15.37 -22.33 17.19
N PRO A 110 -14.58 -22.94 18.10
CA PRO A 110 -15.01 -24.16 18.76
C PRO A 110 -16.18 -23.84 19.70
N SER A 111 -17.27 -24.57 19.51
CA SER A 111 -18.40 -24.73 20.44
C SER A 111 -17.98 -25.38 21.76
#